data_AF-A0A1H0BAT3-F1
#
_entry.id   AF-A0A1H0BAT3-F1
#
_cell.length_a   1.000
_cell.length_b   1.000
_cell.length_c   1.000
_cell.angle_alpha   90.00
_cell.angle_beta   90.00
_cell.angle_gamma   90.00
#
_symmetry.space_group_name_H-M   'P 1'
#
loop_
_entity.id
_entity.type
_entity.pdbx_description
1 polymer ?
#
loop_
_entity_poly.entity_id
_entity_poly.type
_entity_poly.pdbx_seq_one_letter_code
_entity_poly.pdbx_strand_id
1 'polypeptide(L)'
;MLDSVGIFVFNLLRTAYAALLSSSLLFFLLLLVSKLPFAEILFLGEDGMLMIVGILVYTLTAIVTLRALVRTFPLRADLKPRYVIIGAIMSTILLCFAPLASLIFEEESRPANFDVTIEGLNGDQAKVLAAAAPLGVSIFIGLSRFGAGIVLIYLTYFLIFILIFPLVAMLYIHIRRRTPRKIILFLRRFGGPADVALMSALMRAAPKGAQVALIASPGSKTTSWDPMVLIFAGFRWMRPWSNLPVYLRSSDAQWKDNVAHWISLSDVIVFDGSDLSVSMAAEWAMIKSKRAEPRTIVMSNANENFQAPIKPGEGGTAIEYRLSWLAAIRRLLIGSFILAIAGYFAFDIGGVGIALLLILVTVPTFLHRSLATCSILELQTIVSSKLSHSQQADVQT
;
A
#
# COMPACT_ATOMS: atom_id res chain seq x y z
N MET A 1 10.59 -16.89 -3.54
CA MET A 1 10.03 -15.62 -2.99
C MET A 1 8.57 -15.39 -3.41
N LEU A 2 8.13 -15.86 -4.59
CA LEU A 2 6.71 -15.78 -5.01
C LEU A 2 5.77 -16.68 -4.17
N ASP A 3 6.25 -17.84 -3.69
CA ASP A 3 5.44 -18.74 -2.87
C ASP A 3 5.12 -18.18 -1.49
N SER A 4 6.04 -17.44 -0.87
CA SER A 4 5.81 -16.81 0.44
C SER A 4 4.77 -15.70 0.39
N VAL A 5 4.68 -14.95 -0.71
CA VAL A 5 3.64 -13.91 -0.88
C VAL A 5 2.29 -14.54 -1.20
N GLY A 6 2.26 -15.61 -2.00
CA GLY A 6 1.03 -16.36 -2.27
C GLY A 6 0.44 -17.01 -1.01
N ILE A 7 1.29 -17.63 -0.19
CA ILE A 7 0.88 -18.20 1.11
C ILE A 7 0.38 -17.09 2.05
N PHE A 8 1.03 -15.93 2.06
CA PHE A 8 0.59 -14.78 2.86
C PHE A 8 -0.80 -14.27 2.45
N VAL A 9 -1.01 -14.02 1.15
CA VAL A 9 -2.31 -13.53 0.64
C VAL A 9 -3.41 -14.57 0.85
N PHE A 10 -3.13 -15.85 0.63
CA PHE A 10 -4.07 -16.93 0.89
C PHE A 10 -4.46 -17.03 2.37
N ASN A 11 -3.50 -16.93 3.28
CA ASN A 11 -3.77 -16.94 4.71
C ASN A 11 -4.55 -15.68 5.14
N LEU A 12 -4.23 -14.51 4.58
CA LEU A 12 -4.97 -13.28 4.85
C LEU A 12 -6.43 -13.39 4.40
N LEU A 13 -6.67 -13.88 3.19
CA LEU A 13 -8.01 -14.11 2.63
C LEU A 13 -8.80 -15.15 3.43
N ARG A 14 -8.16 -16.26 3.81
CA ARG A 14 -8.76 -17.29 4.67
C ARG A 14 -9.14 -16.71 6.04
N THR A 15 -8.31 -15.85 6.60
CA THR A 15 -8.57 -15.22 7.90
C THR A 15 -9.70 -14.20 7.81
N ALA A 16 -9.72 -13.38 6.75
CA ALA A 16 -10.80 -12.43 6.49
C ALA A 16 -12.14 -13.14 6.24
N TYR A 17 -12.13 -14.23 5.48
CA TYR A 17 -13.34 -15.04 5.23
C TYR A 17 -13.84 -15.72 6.50
N ALA A 18 -12.95 -16.30 7.31
CA ALA A 18 -13.31 -16.89 8.59
C ALA A 18 -13.91 -15.86 9.54
N ALA A 19 -13.33 -14.64 9.60
CA ALA A 19 -13.88 -13.54 10.38
C ALA A 19 -15.28 -13.15 9.90
N LEU A 20 -15.47 -12.99 8.58
CA LEU A 20 -16.77 -12.63 8.00
C LEU A 20 -17.83 -13.70 8.29
N LEU A 21 -17.50 -14.98 8.09
CA LEU A 21 -18.40 -16.10 8.35
C LEU A 21 -18.75 -16.20 9.83
N SER A 22 -17.78 -15.99 10.73
CA SER A 22 -18.04 -15.94 12.17
C SER A 22 -18.96 -14.78 12.53
N SER A 23 -18.73 -13.58 12.01
CA SER A 23 -19.58 -12.41 12.25
C SER A 23 -21.02 -12.60 11.76
N SER A 24 -21.20 -13.23 10.59
CA SER A 24 -22.52 -13.51 10.03
C SER A 24 -23.28 -14.61 10.79
N LEU A 25 -22.61 -15.70 11.17
CA LEU A 25 -23.21 -16.78 11.98
C LEU A 25 -23.65 -16.25 13.36
N LEU A 26 -22.85 -15.34 13.91
CA LEU A 26 -23.04 -14.70 15.20
C LEU A 26 -24.19 -13.70 15.19
N PHE A 27 -24.31 -12.90 14.12
CA PHE A 27 -25.48 -12.06 13.89
C PHE A 27 -26.76 -12.90 13.77
N PHE A 28 -26.70 -14.04 13.08
CA PHE A 28 -27.82 -14.97 12.99
C PHE A 28 -28.18 -15.60 14.34
N LEU A 29 -27.20 -15.98 15.16
CA LEU A 29 -27.42 -16.48 16.51
C LEU A 29 -28.01 -15.41 17.44
N LEU A 30 -27.56 -14.15 17.34
CA LEU A 30 -28.16 -13.03 18.05
C LEU A 30 -29.63 -12.82 17.68
N LEU A 31 -29.97 -12.93 16.38
CA LEU A 31 -31.35 -12.90 15.90
C LEU A 31 -32.18 -14.11 16.35
N LEU A 32 -31.55 -15.28 16.52
CA LEU A 32 -32.22 -16.48 17.01
C LEU A 32 -32.49 -16.39 18.52
N VAL A 33 -31.51 -15.90 19.28
CA VAL A 33 -31.62 -15.71 20.74
C VAL A 33 -32.63 -14.62 21.08
N SER A 34 -32.72 -13.54 20.31
CA SER A 34 -33.76 -12.52 20.48
C SER A 34 -35.19 -13.01 20.19
N LYS A 35 -35.33 -14.21 19.61
CA LYS A 35 -36.62 -14.87 19.36
C LYS A 35 -36.93 -15.98 20.36
N LEU A 36 -36.00 -16.32 21.26
CA LEU A 36 -36.21 -17.35 22.28
C LEU A 36 -36.76 -16.70 23.56
N PRO A 37 -37.72 -17.33 24.26
CA PRO A 37 -38.35 -16.79 25.49
C PRO A 37 -37.43 -16.83 26.73
N PHE A 38 -36.11 -16.89 26.54
CA PHE A 38 -35.11 -16.99 27.60
C PHE A 38 -34.94 -15.71 28.42
N ALA A 39 -35.43 -14.57 27.94
CA ALA A 39 -35.36 -13.29 28.64
C ALA A 39 -36.09 -13.32 30.00
N GLU A 40 -37.13 -14.15 30.16
CA GLU A 40 -37.88 -14.27 31.42
C GLU A 40 -37.13 -15.05 32.51
N ILE A 41 -36.14 -15.90 32.15
CA ILE A 41 -35.50 -16.83 33.09
C ILE A 41 -34.33 -16.19 33.86
N LEU A 42 -33.78 -15.07 33.38
CA LEU A 42 -32.55 -14.48 33.92
C LEU A 42 -32.73 -13.15 34.68
N PHE A 43 -33.96 -12.64 34.84
CA PHE A 43 -34.27 -11.32 35.46
C PHE A 43 -33.50 -10.11 34.88
N LEU A 44 -32.75 -10.31 33.80
CA LEU A 44 -32.19 -9.27 32.97
C LEU A 44 -33.26 -8.96 31.92
N GLY A 45 -33.83 -7.76 31.95
CA GLY A 45 -34.71 -7.29 30.87
C GLY A 45 -34.08 -7.52 29.49
N GLU A 46 -34.88 -7.58 28.43
CA GLU A 46 -34.43 -7.91 27.07
C GLU A 46 -33.15 -7.15 26.65
N ASP A 47 -33.03 -5.91 27.08
CA ASP A 47 -31.87 -5.04 26.84
C ASP A 47 -30.58 -5.50 27.54
N GLY A 48 -30.67 -6.01 28.77
CA GLY A 48 -29.52 -6.52 29.54
C GLY A 48 -28.96 -7.81 28.94
N MET A 49 -29.85 -8.69 28.45
CA MET A 49 -29.46 -9.91 27.73
C MET A 49 -28.80 -9.58 26.39
N LEU A 50 -29.36 -8.65 25.61
CA LEU A 50 -28.74 -8.20 24.34
C LEU A 50 -27.35 -7.60 24.55
N MET A 51 -27.15 -6.81 25.61
CA MET A 51 -25.86 -6.24 25.94
C MET A 51 -24.83 -7.31 26.35
N ILE A 52 -25.19 -8.23 27.25
CA ILE A 52 -24.28 -9.31 27.69
C ILE A 52 -23.91 -10.22 26.53
N VAL A 53 -24.89 -10.63 25.72
CA VAL A 53 -24.63 -11.45 24.54
C VAL A 53 -23.76 -10.67 23.56
N GLY A 54 -24.03 -9.39 23.28
CA GLY A 54 -23.21 -8.53 22.43
C GLY A 54 -21.75 -8.40 22.89
N ILE A 55 -21.51 -8.21 24.19
CA ILE A 55 -20.16 -8.14 24.77
C ILE A 55 -19.44 -9.49 24.64
N LEU A 56 -20.11 -10.60 24.97
CA LEU A 56 -19.54 -11.95 24.90
C LEU A 56 -19.14 -12.30 23.46
N VAL A 57 -20.04 -11.98 22.52
CA VAL A 57 -19.91 -12.12 21.07
C VAL A 57 -18.72 -11.33 20.54
N TYR A 58 -18.62 -10.05 20.88
CA TYR A 58 -17.52 -9.18 20.46
C TYR A 58 -16.18 -9.69 21.00
N THR A 59 -16.15 -10.07 22.28
CA THR A 59 -14.95 -10.59 22.97
C THR A 59 -14.46 -11.89 22.32
N LEU A 60 -15.36 -12.83 22.02
CA LEU A 60 -15.02 -14.07 21.33
C LEU A 60 -14.47 -13.83 19.92
N THR A 61 -15.08 -12.90 19.16
CA THR A 61 -14.63 -12.55 17.81
C THR A 61 -13.25 -11.88 17.83
N ALA A 62 -13.02 -10.99 18.79
CA ALA A 62 -11.72 -10.36 19.03
C ALA A 62 -10.64 -11.41 19.38
N ILE A 63 -10.94 -12.36 20.26
CA ILE A 63 -10.02 -13.45 20.63
C ILE A 63 -9.68 -14.34 19.43
N VAL A 64 -10.67 -14.73 18.62
CA VAL A 64 -10.45 -15.54 17.41
C VAL A 64 -9.59 -14.79 16.40
N THR A 65 -9.87 -13.51 16.18
CA THR A 65 -9.11 -12.64 15.26
C THR A 65 -7.68 -12.46 15.75
N LEU A 66 -7.49 -12.20 17.04
CA LEU A 66 -6.16 -12.05 17.67
C LEU A 66 -5.36 -13.36 17.59
N ARG A 67 -5.99 -14.51 17.86
CA ARG A 67 -5.36 -15.83 17.78
C ARG A 67 -4.97 -16.20 16.34
N ALA A 68 -5.81 -15.82 15.36
CA ALA A 68 -5.47 -15.96 13.96
C ALA A 68 -4.28 -15.06 13.60
N LEU A 69 -4.29 -13.79 14.00
CA LEU A 69 -3.19 -12.85 13.78
C LEU A 69 -1.86 -13.41 14.34
N VAL A 70 -1.85 -13.88 15.60
CA VAL A 70 -0.67 -14.46 16.25
C VAL A 70 -0.15 -15.71 15.53
N ARG A 71 -1.04 -16.54 14.96
CA ARG A 71 -0.64 -17.72 14.19
C ARG A 71 -0.08 -17.38 12.81
N THR A 72 -0.66 -16.38 12.14
CA THR A 72 -0.22 -15.96 10.79
C THR A 72 1.10 -15.18 10.84
N PHE A 73 1.42 -14.58 11.98
CA PHE A 73 2.68 -13.87 12.22
C PHE A 73 3.51 -14.57 13.32
N PRO A 74 4.24 -15.66 13.04
CA PRO A 74 5.17 -16.24 14.01
C PRO A 74 6.26 -15.21 14.31
N LEU A 75 6.19 -14.65 15.52
CA LEU A 75 7.09 -13.62 16.05
C LEU A 75 8.53 -14.13 16.02
N ARG A 76 9.33 -13.73 15.02
CA ARG A 76 10.80 -13.84 15.12
C ARG A 76 11.30 -12.78 16.09
N ALA A 77 12.18 -13.19 17.00
CA ALA A 77 12.57 -12.46 18.21
C ALA A 77 13.29 -11.11 18.00
N ASP A 78 13.72 -10.78 16.77
CA ASP A 78 14.71 -9.71 16.56
C ASP A 78 14.17 -8.33 16.15
N LEU A 79 12.87 -8.13 15.98
CA LEU A 79 12.31 -6.81 15.66
C LEU A 79 11.17 -6.46 16.60
N LYS A 80 11.39 -5.47 17.49
CA LYS A 80 10.50 -5.01 18.57
C LYS A 80 9.02 -4.93 18.13
N PRO A 81 8.22 -6.00 18.37
CA PRO A 81 6.82 -6.11 17.96
C PRO A 81 5.86 -5.62 19.06
N ARG A 82 6.41 -5.12 20.17
CA ARG A 82 5.64 -4.77 21.37
C ARG A 82 4.64 -3.65 21.09
N TYR A 83 4.98 -2.67 20.25
CA TYR A 83 4.12 -1.50 20.03
C TYR A 83 2.88 -1.77 19.18
N VAL A 84 2.92 -2.70 18.21
CA VAL A 84 1.75 -3.03 17.37
C VAL A 84 0.74 -3.86 18.16
N ILE A 85 1.21 -4.80 18.98
CA ILE A 85 0.34 -5.61 19.84
C ILE A 85 -0.22 -4.77 21.00
N ILE A 86 0.61 -3.94 21.64
CA ILE A 86 0.14 -3.00 22.67
C ILE A 86 -0.84 -1.99 22.07
N GLY A 87 -0.62 -1.50 20.85
CA GLY A 87 -1.54 -0.61 20.15
C GLY A 87 -2.88 -1.26 19.81
N ALA A 88 -2.86 -2.52 19.35
CA ALA A 88 -4.08 -3.28 19.10
C ALA A 88 -4.85 -3.56 20.40
N ILE A 89 -4.16 -3.98 21.47
CA ILE A 89 -4.75 -4.24 22.79
C ILE A 89 -5.30 -2.94 23.40
N MET A 90 -4.55 -1.83 23.35
CA MET A 90 -5.01 -0.52 23.86
C MET A 90 -6.19 0.03 23.06
N SER A 91 -6.20 -0.13 21.74
CA SER A 91 -7.34 0.27 20.90
C SER A 91 -8.59 -0.54 21.24
N THR A 92 -8.46 -1.86 21.42
CA THR A 92 -9.57 -2.71 21.86
C THR A 92 -10.05 -2.37 23.27
N ILE A 93 -9.15 -2.08 24.21
CA ILE A 93 -9.52 -1.65 25.57
C ILE A 93 -10.23 -0.28 25.54
N LEU A 94 -9.71 0.72 24.82
CA LEU A 94 -10.34 2.03 24.67
C LEU A 94 -11.74 1.93 24.03
N LEU A 95 -11.91 1.04 23.04
CA LEU A 95 -13.21 0.75 22.41
C LEU A 95 -14.20 0.08 23.37
N CYS A 96 -13.73 -0.73 24.32
CA CYS A 96 -14.58 -1.33 25.37
C CYS A 96 -15.03 -0.32 26.44
N PHE A 97 -14.27 0.76 26.68
CA PHE A 97 -14.59 1.76 27.70
C PHE A 97 -15.42 2.96 27.18
N ALA A 98 -15.46 3.20 25.87
CA ALA A 98 -16.26 4.28 25.29
C ALA A 98 -17.78 4.20 25.60
N PRO A 99 -18.44 3.03 25.59
CA PRO A 99 -19.85 2.91 25.99
C PRO A 99 -20.05 3.11 27.50
N LEU A 100 -19.03 2.78 28.31
CA LEU A 100 -19.05 2.97 29.76
C LEU A 100 -18.96 4.47 30.11
N ALA A 101 -18.19 5.24 29.34
CA ALA A 101 -18.09 6.69 29.49
C ALA A 101 -19.40 7.41 29.12
N SER A 102 -20.14 6.96 28.11
CA SER A 102 -21.45 7.54 27.78
C SER A 102 -22.51 7.29 28.86
N LEU A 103 -22.41 6.17 29.59
CA LEU A 103 -23.30 5.87 30.72
C LEU A 103 -23.00 6.74 31.96
N ILE A 104 -21.75 7.17 32.14
CA ILE A 104 -21.33 8.03 33.28
C ILE A 104 -21.71 9.50 33.05
N PHE A 105 -21.83 9.94 31.79
CA PHE A 105 -22.16 11.33 31.44
C PHE A 105 -23.67 11.62 31.32
N GLU A 106 -24.53 10.62 31.47
CA GLU A 106 -25.99 10.76 31.32
C GLU A 106 -26.70 11.18 32.62
N GLU A 107 -25.97 11.33 33.73
CA GLU A 107 -26.51 11.66 35.06
C GLU A 107 -26.72 13.17 35.28
N GLU A 108 -26.44 14.04 34.30
CA GLU A 108 -26.40 15.51 34.49
C GLU A 108 -27.46 16.33 33.73
N SER A 109 -28.46 15.72 33.08
CA SER A 109 -29.53 16.46 32.38
C SER A 109 -30.82 16.56 33.20
N ARG A 110 -31.07 17.74 33.79
CA ARG A 110 -32.31 18.12 34.49
C ARG A 110 -33.54 18.11 33.56
N PRO A 111 -34.74 17.73 34.04
CA PRO A 111 -35.94 17.64 33.23
C PRO A 111 -36.57 19.01 32.92
N ALA A 112 -37.04 19.17 31.68
CA ALA A 112 -38.03 20.17 31.27
C ALA A 112 -39.44 19.57 31.45
N ASN A 113 -40.32 20.29 32.14
CA ASN A 113 -41.69 19.86 32.43
C ASN A 113 -42.52 19.78 31.13
N PHE A 114 -42.86 18.56 30.72
CA PHE A 114 -43.92 18.29 29.75
C PHE A 114 -45.12 17.70 30.50
N ASP A 115 -46.26 18.37 30.42
CA ASP A 115 -47.50 17.95 31.08
C ASP A 115 -48.37 17.21 30.03
N VAL A 116 -48.41 15.88 30.11
CA VAL A 116 -49.23 15.01 29.25
C VAL A 116 -50.21 14.28 30.15
N THR A 117 -51.47 14.72 30.17
CA THR A 117 -52.56 14.05 30.90
C THR A 117 -53.13 12.89 30.09
N ILE A 118 -52.86 11.66 30.52
CA ILE A 118 -53.46 10.44 29.97
C ILE A 118 -54.68 10.08 30.84
N GLU A 119 -55.89 10.18 30.30
CA GLU A 119 -57.12 9.80 31.01
C GLU A 119 -57.16 8.28 31.26
N GLY A 120 -57.38 7.88 32.52
CA GLY A 120 -57.58 6.48 32.92
C GLY A 120 -56.52 5.86 33.85
N LEU A 121 -55.46 6.59 34.21
CA LEU A 121 -54.47 6.15 35.20
C LEU A 121 -54.77 6.73 36.59
N ASN A 122 -54.72 5.90 37.63
CA ASN A 122 -54.80 6.38 39.01
C ASN A 122 -53.65 7.38 39.28
N GLY A 123 -53.90 8.42 40.07
CA GLY A 123 -52.98 9.56 40.25
C GLY A 123 -51.53 9.19 40.64
N ASP A 124 -51.33 8.05 41.31
CA ASP A 124 -50.00 7.54 41.64
C ASP A 124 -49.31 6.83 40.45
N GLN A 125 -50.07 6.17 39.58
CA GLN A 125 -49.54 5.55 38.36
C GLN A 125 -49.16 6.60 37.32
N ALA A 126 -49.93 7.69 37.22
CA ALA A 126 -49.61 8.82 36.35
C ALA A 126 -48.28 9.48 36.74
N LYS A 127 -48.00 9.62 38.05
CA LYS A 127 -46.72 10.17 38.55
C LYS A 127 -45.53 9.24 38.26
N VAL A 128 -45.69 7.94 38.44
CA VAL A 128 -44.63 6.96 38.13
C VAL A 128 -44.35 6.93 36.63
N LEU A 129 -45.37 6.97 35.78
CA LEU A 129 -45.22 7.00 34.34
C LEU A 129 -44.58 8.31 33.84
N ALA A 130 -44.99 9.46 34.40
CA ALA A 130 -44.40 10.75 34.07
C ALA A 130 -42.93 10.85 34.50
N ALA A 131 -42.55 10.23 35.63
CA ALA A 131 -41.15 10.15 36.05
C ALA A 131 -40.31 9.17 35.20
N ALA A 132 -40.92 8.10 34.67
CA ALA A 132 -40.23 7.08 33.88
C ALA A 132 -40.13 7.42 32.38
N ALA A 133 -41.05 8.21 31.83
CA ALA A 133 -41.08 8.60 30.42
C ALA A 133 -39.79 9.27 29.92
N PRO A 134 -39.20 10.29 30.59
CA PRO A 134 -37.95 10.90 30.12
C PRO A 134 -36.78 9.93 30.14
N LEU A 135 -36.72 9.01 31.10
CA LEU A 135 -35.71 7.95 31.16
C LEU A 135 -35.82 7.01 29.94
N GLY A 136 -37.05 6.58 29.61
CA GLY A 136 -37.30 5.76 28.42
C GLY A 136 -36.91 6.44 27.11
N VAL A 137 -37.18 7.75 26.98
CA VAL A 137 -36.80 8.54 25.79
C VAL A 137 -35.28 8.70 25.68
N SER A 138 -34.57 8.98 26.77
CA SER A 138 -33.11 9.10 26.77
C SER A 138 -32.43 7.77 26.38
N ILE A 139 -32.89 6.66 26.97
CA ILE A 139 -32.40 5.31 26.63
C ILE A 139 -32.61 5.00 25.14
N PHE A 140 -33.79 5.33 24.59
CA PHE A 140 -34.08 5.12 23.16
C PHE A 140 -33.19 5.99 22.24
N ILE A 141 -32.93 7.24 22.61
CA ILE A 141 -32.02 8.13 21.86
C ILE A 141 -30.57 7.64 21.95
N GLY A 142 -30.13 7.18 23.12
CA GLY A 142 -28.80 6.58 23.32
C GLY A 142 -28.62 5.31 22.49
N LEU A 143 -29.58 4.38 22.53
CA LEU A 143 -29.57 3.14 21.75
C LEU A 143 -29.61 3.39 20.24
N SER A 144 -30.41 4.35 19.77
CA SER A 144 -30.47 4.69 18.34
C SER A 144 -29.18 5.33 17.83
N ARG A 145 -28.53 6.19 18.63
CA ARG A 145 -27.20 6.74 18.30
C ARG A 145 -26.10 5.69 18.32
N PHE A 146 -26.14 4.76 19.27
CA PHE A 146 -25.21 3.63 19.34
C PHE A 146 -25.36 2.70 18.14
N GLY A 147 -26.61 2.35 17.79
CA GLY A 147 -26.93 1.59 16.59
C GLY A 147 -26.45 2.28 15.31
N ALA A 148 -26.68 3.59 15.18
CA ALA A 148 -26.19 4.38 14.05
C ALA A 148 -24.66 4.40 13.96
N GLY A 149 -23.97 4.53 15.10
CA GLY A 149 -22.50 4.48 15.16
C GLY A 149 -21.94 3.12 14.72
N ILE A 150 -22.54 2.03 15.18
CA ILE A 150 -22.17 0.67 14.77
C ILE A 150 -22.36 0.48 13.26
N VAL A 151 -23.51 0.91 12.73
CA VAL A 151 -23.80 0.83 11.29
C VAL A 151 -22.78 1.63 10.48
N LEU A 152 -22.43 2.84 10.94
CA LEU A 152 -21.43 3.68 10.26
C LEU A 152 -20.03 3.04 10.26
N ILE A 153 -19.64 2.41 11.37
CA ILE A 153 -18.36 1.68 11.48
C ILE A 153 -18.32 0.50 10.50
N TYR A 154 -19.38 -0.33 10.49
CA TYR A 154 -19.44 -1.47 9.57
C TYR A 154 -19.50 -1.02 8.10
N LEU A 155 -20.24 0.05 7.80
CA LEU A 155 -20.28 0.64 6.46
C LEU A 155 -18.90 1.13 6.04
N THR A 156 -18.16 1.77 6.94
CA THR A 156 -16.78 2.24 6.68
C THR A 156 -15.85 1.07 6.40
N TYR A 157 -15.88 0.00 7.20
CA TYR A 157 -15.08 -1.21 6.95
C TYR A 157 -15.46 -1.91 5.66
N PHE A 158 -16.75 -1.97 5.34
CA PHE A 158 -17.24 -2.54 4.09
C PHE A 158 -16.76 -1.75 2.88
N LEU A 159 -16.81 -0.42 2.93
CA LEU A 159 -16.27 0.46 1.89
C LEU A 159 -14.76 0.30 1.73
N ILE A 160 -14.01 0.27 2.83
CA ILE A 160 -12.55 0.00 2.81
C ILE A 160 -12.27 -1.37 2.19
N PHE A 161 -13.04 -2.40 2.54
CA PHE A 161 -12.90 -3.74 1.98
C PHE A 161 -13.18 -3.76 0.47
N ILE A 162 -14.27 -3.13 0.01
CA ILE A 162 -14.59 -3.02 -1.41
C ILE A 162 -13.52 -2.23 -2.18
N LEU A 163 -12.86 -1.25 -1.57
CA LEU A 163 -11.79 -0.49 -2.20
C LEU A 163 -10.47 -1.27 -2.25
N ILE A 164 -10.08 -1.92 -1.14
CA ILE A 164 -8.78 -2.58 -1.00
C ILE A 164 -8.79 -3.97 -1.66
N PHE A 165 -9.87 -4.73 -1.52
CA PHE A 165 -9.91 -6.13 -1.98
C PHE A 165 -9.66 -6.28 -3.49
N PRO A 166 -10.32 -5.51 -4.39
CA PRO A 166 -10.04 -5.56 -5.81
C PRO A 166 -8.62 -5.12 -6.13
N LEU A 167 -8.07 -4.16 -5.40
CA LEU A 167 -6.71 -3.68 -5.59
C LEU A 167 -5.68 -4.76 -5.21
N VAL A 168 -5.89 -5.46 -4.10
CA VAL A 168 -5.04 -6.59 -3.67
C VAL A 168 -5.20 -7.79 -4.60
N ALA A 169 -6.43 -8.13 -5.02
CA ALA A 169 -6.69 -9.22 -5.96
C ALA A 169 -6.08 -8.94 -7.33
N MET A 170 -6.23 -7.70 -7.83
CA MET A 170 -5.61 -7.23 -9.07
C MET A 170 -4.08 -7.32 -8.95
N LEU A 171 -3.50 -6.84 -7.85
CA LEU A 171 -2.07 -6.91 -7.59
C LEU A 171 -1.58 -8.37 -7.56
N TYR A 172 -2.30 -9.26 -6.89
CA TYR A 172 -1.97 -10.68 -6.79
C TYR A 172 -2.01 -11.38 -8.16
N ILE A 173 -3.10 -11.23 -8.91
CA ILE A 173 -3.23 -11.80 -10.26
C ILE A 173 -2.14 -11.27 -11.18
N HIS A 174 -1.84 -9.97 -11.05
CA HIS A 174 -0.85 -9.31 -11.87
C HIS A 174 0.57 -9.78 -11.56
N ILE A 175 0.93 -9.96 -10.29
CA ILE A 175 2.21 -10.52 -9.87
C ILE A 175 2.35 -11.97 -10.37
N ARG A 176 1.29 -12.79 -10.25
CA ARG A 176 1.35 -14.22 -10.56
C ARG A 176 1.41 -14.54 -12.06
N ARG A 177 0.80 -13.72 -12.91
CA ARG A 177 0.69 -13.98 -14.36
C ARG A 177 1.88 -13.50 -15.19
N ARG A 178 3.00 -13.12 -14.56
CA ARG A 178 4.11 -12.48 -15.26
C ARG A 178 5.38 -13.30 -15.22
N THR A 179 5.52 -14.17 -16.20
CA THR A 179 6.82 -14.37 -16.82
C THR A 179 7.06 -13.19 -17.77
N PRO A 180 8.04 -12.31 -17.49
CA PRO A 180 8.39 -11.26 -18.44
C PRO A 180 8.82 -11.91 -19.76
N ARG A 181 8.33 -11.38 -20.89
CA ARG A 181 8.80 -11.82 -22.21
C ARG A 181 10.16 -11.22 -22.56
N LYS A 182 10.48 -10.05 -21.99
CA LYS A 182 11.74 -9.34 -22.20
C LYS A 182 12.23 -8.72 -20.90
N ILE A 183 13.52 -8.79 -20.65
CA ILE A 183 14.20 -8.30 -19.46
C ILE A 183 15.19 -7.22 -19.86
N ILE A 184 15.02 -6.02 -19.30
CA ILE A 184 15.96 -4.91 -19.41
C ILE A 184 16.73 -4.86 -18.09
N LEU A 185 18.00 -5.25 -18.09
CA LEU A 185 18.84 -5.17 -16.89
C LEU A 185 19.44 -3.77 -16.77
N PHE A 186 19.18 -3.07 -15.66
CA PHE A 186 19.81 -1.80 -15.35
C PHE A 186 20.94 -2.00 -14.33
N LEU A 187 22.15 -1.61 -14.72
CA LEU A 187 23.37 -1.67 -13.94
C LEU A 187 23.84 -0.26 -13.64
N ARG A 188 23.86 0.09 -12.36
CA ARG A 188 24.26 1.41 -11.86
C ARG A 188 24.64 1.29 -10.39
N ARG A 189 25.56 2.14 -9.94
CA ARG A 189 25.80 2.35 -8.51
C ARG A 189 24.63 3.12 -7.90
N PHE A 190 23.85 2.45 -7.05
CA PHE A 190 22.73 3.08 -6.34
C PHE A 190 23.22 3.89 -5.13
N GLY A 191 22.59 5.05 -4.89
CA GLY A 191 22.85 5.95 -3.77
C GLY A 191 22.67 7.44 -4.08
N GLY A 192 22.36 7.82 -5.33
CA GLY A 192 22.30 9.21 -5.77
C GLY A 192 20.92 9.68 -6.26
N PRO A 193 20.64 10.99 -6.27
CA PRO A 193 19.39 11.53 -6.81
C PRO A 193 19.22 11.31 -8.33
N ALA A 194 20.33 11.05 -9.04
CA ALA A 194 20.30 10.67 -10.46
C ALA A 194 19.65 9.30 -10.68
N ASP A 195 19.67 8.41 -9.69
CA ASP A 195 19.12 7.07 -9.79
C ASP A 195 17.62 7.12 -10.05
N VAL A 196 16.91 7.93 -9.26
CA VAL A 196 15.46 8.13 -9.39
C VAL A 196 15.12 8.67 -10.79
N ALA A 197 15.90 9.64 -11.25
CA ALA A 197 15.70 10.28 -12.55
C ALA A 197 15.84 9.26 -13.70
N LEU A 198 16.96 8.54 -13.74
CA LEU A 198 17.24 7.54 -14.78
C LEU A 198 16.33 6.34 -14.71
N MET A 199 16.06 5.85 -13.50
CA MET A 199 15.07 4.80 -13.29
C MET A 199 13.74 5.22 -13.90
N SER A 200 13.23 6.40 -13.54
CA SER A 200 11.95 6.89 -14.07
C SER A 200 11.96 7.00 -15.59
N ALA A 201 13.05 7.47 -16.20
CA ALA A 201 13.18 7.55 -17.65
C ALA A 201 13.23 6.17 -18.29
N LEU A 202 14.01 5.23 -17.73
CA LEU A 202 14.12 3.87 -18.23
C LEU A 202 12.78 3.13 -18.15
N MET A 203 12.07 3.23 -17.02
CA MET A 203 10.74 2.64 -16.85
C MET A 203 9.72 3.20 -17.85
N ARG A 204 9.82 4.49 -18.21
CA ARG A 204 8.96 5.14 -19.21
C ARG A 204 9.36 4.78 -20.65
N ALA A 205 10.66 4.63 -20.90
CA ALA A 205 11.24 4.25 -22.18
C ALA A 205 11.04 2.76 -22.49
N ALA A 206 10.92 1.91 -21.46
CA ALA A 206 10.67 0.48 -21.62
C ALA A 206 9.38 0.23 -22.43
N PRO A 207 9.44 -0.55 -23.53
CA PRO A 207 8.26 -0.87 -24.31
C PRO A 207 7.30 -1.75 -23.52
N LYS A 208 6.07 -1.86 -24.02
CA LYS A 208 5.01 -2.65 -23.38
C LYS A 208 5.46 -4.12 -23.28
N GLY A 209 5.42 -4.67 -22.06
CA GLY A 209 5.74 -6.08 -21.80
C GLY A 209 7.21 -6.37 -21.49
N ALA A 210 8.09 -5.36 -21.58
CA ALA A 210 9.44 -5.45 -21.05
C ALA A 210 9.43 -5.19 -19.54
N GLN A 211 10.24 -5.94 -18.79
CA GLN A 211 10.42 -5.78 -17.36
C GLN A 211 11.83 -5.26 -17.09
N VAL A 212 11.93 -4.18 -16.33
CA VAL A 212 13.23 -3.65 -15.90
C VAL A 212 13.67 -4.41 -14.66
N ALA A 213 14.85 -5.00 -14.69
CA ALA A 213 15.47 -5.71 -13.57
C ALA A 213 16.63 -4.88 -13.03
N LEU A 214 16.73 -4.80 -11.70
CA LEU A 214 17.66 -3.95 -10.97
C LEU A 214 18.46 -4.79 -10.00
N ILE A 215 19.78 -4.75 -10.11
CA ILE A 215 20.67 -5.47 -9.19
C ILE A 215 21.34 -4.46 -8.29
N ALA A 216 21.06 -4.50 -6.99
CA ALA A 216 21.80 -3.69 -6.02
C ALA A 216 23.23 -4.22 -5.91
N SER A 217 24.21 -3.33 -5.97
CA SER A 217 25.55 -3.68 -5.52
C SER A 217 25.55 -3.93 -4.00
N PRO A 218 26.41 -4.83 -3.52
CA PRO A 218 26.48 -5.14 -2.10
C PRO A 218 26.99 -3.91 -1.34
N GLY A 219 26.41 -3.63 -0.18
CA GLY A 219 26.71 -2.43 0.60
C GLY A 219 26.09 -1.12 0.07
N SER A 220 25.37 -1.13 -1.06
CA SER A 220 24.58 0.03 -1.46
C SER A 220 23.48 0.31 -0.42
N LYS A 221 23.30 1.58 -0.06
CA LYS A 221 22.25 1.98 0.89
C LYS A 221 20.89 1.67 0.27
N THR A 222 20.16 0.73 0.86
CA THR A 222 18.76 0.44 0.51
C THR A 222 17.84 1.66 0.66
N THR A 223 18.30 2.74 1.30
CA THR A 223 17.57 4.00 1.46
C THR A 223 17.24 4.69 0.14
N SER A 224 17.94 4.39 -0.97
CA SER A 224 17.59 4.94 -2.29
C SER A 224 16.41 4.20 -2.96
N TRP A 225 15.86 3.17 -2.31
CA TRP A 225 14.82 2.30 -2.86
C TRP A 225 13.46 2.60 -2.22
N ASP A 226 13.11 3.89 -2.14
CA ASP A 226 11.78 4.28 -1.67
C ASP A 226 10.71 3.69 -2.61
N PRO A 227 9.91 2.71 -2.16
CA PRO A 227 8.92 2.05 -3.00
C PRO A 227 7.91 3.03 -3.59
N MET A 228 7.63 4.14 -2.91
CA MET A 228 6.71 5.17 -3.42
C MET A 228 7.32 5.86 -4.64
N VAL A 229 8.57 6.30 -4.52
CA VAL A 229 9.32 6.89 -5.64
C VAL A 229 9.34 5.94 -6.83
N LEU A 230 9.52 4.65 -6.59
CA LEU A 230 9.60 3.63 -7.63
C LEU A 230 8.26 3.35 -8.32
N ILE A 231 7.17 3.26 -7.54
CA ILE A 231 5.80 3.12 -8.05
C ILE A 231 5.44 4.31 -8.94
N PHE A 232 5.79 5.53 -8.51
CA PHE A 232 5.44 6.75 -9.23
C PHE A 232 6.41 7.08 -10.39
N ALA A 233 7.67 6.69 -10.31
CA ALA A 233 8.69 6.94 -11.33
C ALA A 233 8.30 6.34 -12.70
N GLY A 234 7.78 5.11 -12.67
CA GLY A 234 7.36 4.35 -13.85
C GLY A 234 5.85 4.35 -14.10
N PHE A 235 5.08 5.12 -13.33
CA PHE A 235 3.62 5.06 -13.36
C PHE A 235 3.08 5.43 -14.75
N ARG A 236 2.68 4.42 -15.51
CA ARG A 236 1.84 4.58 -16.68
C ARG A 236 0.41 4.52 -16.18
N TRP A 237 -0.33 5.63 -16.25
CA TRP A 237 -1.72 5.72 -15.77
C TRP A 237 -2.58 4.56 -16.28
N MET A 238 -2.38 4.16 -17.54
CA MET A 238 -3.12 3.06 -18.16
C MET A 238 -2.70 1.66 -17.67
N ARG A 239 -1.52 1.50 -17.06
CA ARG A 239 -0.95 0.20 -16.65
C ARG A 239 0.04 0.35 -15.48
N PRO A 240 -0.43 0.79 -14.30
CA PRO A 240 0.44 1.17 -13.18
C PRO A 240 1.32 0.01 -12.70
N TRP A 241 0.76 -1.20 -12.74
CA TRP A 241 1.45 -2.40 -12.28
C TRP A 241 2.34 -3.02 -13.36
N SER A 242 2.11 -2.69 -14.66
CA SER A 242 2.73 -3.46 -15.75
C SER A 242 4.21 -3.22 -15.95
N ASN A 243 4.73 -2.17 -15.36
CA ASN A 243 6.13 -1.84 -15.43
C ASN A 243 6.58 -1.58 -13.99
N LEU A 244 6.36 -2.54 -13.09
CA LEU A 244 7.08 -2.52 -11.83
C LEU A 244 8.46 -3.13 -12.06
N PRO A 245 9.54 -2.47 -11.61
CA PRO A 245 10.86 -3.03 -11.72
C PRO A 245 11.02 -4.24 -10.79
N VAL A 246 11.86 -5.19 -11.19
CA VAL A 246 12.24 -6.34 -10.36
C VAL A 246 13.51 -6.02 -9.63
N TYR A 247 13.44 -6.06 -8.31
CA TYR A 247 14.58 -5.86 -7.46
C TYR A 247 15.24 -7.18 -7.12
N LEU A 248 16.51 -7.25 -7.44
CA LEU A 248 17.34 -8.41 -7.23
C LEU A 248 18.30 -8.08 -6.10
N ARG A 249 18.04 -8.69 -4.95
CA ARG A 249 18.93 -8.61 -3.81
C ARG A 249 19.96 -9.73 -3.91
N SER A 250 21.23 -9.34 -3.93
CA SER A 250 22.34 -10.30 -3.84
C SER A 250 23.13 -10.07 -2.56
N SER A 251 23.64 -11.17 -1.99
CA SER A 251 24.73 -11.09 -1.02
C SER A 251 26.06 -10.79 -1.73
N ASP A 252 27.04 -10.26 -1.00
CA ASP A 252 28.40 -9.98 -1.50
C ASP A 252 29.02 -11.22 -2.16
N ALA A 253 28.86 -12.39 -1.53
CA ALA A 253 29.39 -13.66 -2.02
C ALA A 253 28.76 -14.12 -3.34
N GLN A 254 27.47 -13.82 -3.55
CA GLN A 254 26.72 -14.26 -4.74
C GLN A 254 26.61 -13.19 -5.82
N TRP A 255 27.08 -11.97 -5.55
CA TRP A 255 26.82 -10.82 -6.42
C TRP A 255 27.40 -10.99 -7.82
N LYS A 256 28.64 -11.47 -7.91
CA LYS A 256 29.30 -11.69 -9.20
C LYS A 256 28.55 -12.71 -10.06
N ASP A 257 28.16 -13.83 -9.46
CA ASP A 257 27.45 -14.90 -10.15
C ASP A 257 26.05 -14.46 -10.56
N ASN A 258 25.36 -13.73 -9.68
CA ASN A 258 24.04 -13.16 -9.97
C ASN A 258 24.11 -12.13 -11.10
N VAL A 259 25.06 -11.19 -11.06
CA VAL A 259 25.26 -10.21 -12.15
C VAL A 259 25.54 -10.94 -13.47
N ALA A 260 26.46 -11.90 -13.49
CA ALA A 260 26.77 -12.66 -14.70
C ALA A 260 25.56 -13.45 -15.23
N HIS A 261 24.77 -14.05 -14.33
CA HIS A 261 23.55 -14.75 -14.67
C HIS A 261 22.51 -13.80 -15.29
N TRP A 262 22.25 -12.64 -14.67
CA TRP A 262 21.30 -11.68 -15.18
C TRP A 262 21.75 -11.00 -16.48
N ILE A 263 23.06 -10.75 -16.64
CA ILE A 263 23.64 -10.31 -17.92
C ILE A 263 23.33 -11.32 -19.02
N SER A 264 23.36 -12.62 -18.72
CA SER A 264 23.04 -13.65 -19.71
C SER A 264 21.56 -13.69 -20.08
N LEU A 265 20.67 -13.52 -19.09
CA LEU A 265 19.21 -13.56 -19.26
C LEU A 265 18.60 -12.29 -19.86
N SER A 266 19.27 -11.14 -19.76
CA SER A 266 18.71 -9.86 -20.19
C SER A 266 18.78 -9.66 -21.70
N ASP A 267 17.68 -9.25 -22.32
CA ASP A 267 17.63 -8.88 -23.75
C ASP A 267 18.36 -7.56 -24.03
N VAL A 268 18.29 -6.62 -23.09
CA VAL A 268 18.96 -5.32 -23.16
C VAL A 268 19.58 -5.00 -21.82
N ILE A 269 20.81 -4.49 -21.85
CA ILE A 269 21.52 -4.04 -20.66
C ILE A 269 21.62 -2.53 -20.76
N VAL A 270 21.24 -1.82 -19.71
CA VAL A 270 21.43 -0.38 -19.58
C VAL A 270 22.44 -0.18 -18.46
N PHE A 271 23.64 0.26 -18.83
CA PHE A 271 24.76 0.47 -17.93
C PHE A 271 24.99 1.97 -17.78
N ASP A 272 24.83 2.50 -16.57
CA ASP A 272 25.17 3.89 -16.31
C ASP A 272 26.65 4.04 -15.92
N GLY A 273 27.43 4.63 -16.82
CA GLY A 273 28.85 4.87 -16.59
C GLY A 273 29.17 6.04 -15.68
N SER A 274 28.21 6.94 -15.39
CA SER A 274 28.48 8.27 -14.82
C SER A 274 29.30 8.27 -13.52
N ASP A 275 29.17 7.24 -12.67
CA ASP A 275 29.97 7.06 -11.46
C ASP A 275 30.82 5.76 -11.53
N LEU A 276 32.09 5.90 -11.91
CA LEU A 276 33.04 4.77 -11.97
C LEU A 276 33.45 4.35 -10.57
N SER A 277 32.89 3.24 -10.14
CA SER A 277 33.36 2.49 -8.97
C SER A 277 33.99 1.17 -9.39
N VAL A 278 34.76 0.57 -8.47
CA VAL A 278 35.38 -0.75 -8.68
C VAL A 278 34.34 -1.81 -9.04
N SER A 279 33.13 -1.75 -8.45
CA SER A 279 32.03 -2.64 -8.80
C SER A 279 31.53 -2.43 -10.23
N MET A 280 31.40 -1.18 -10.68
CA MET A 280 30.97 -0.86 -12.05
C MET A 280 32.01 -1.30 -13.09
N ALA A 281 33.29 -1.17 -12.79
CA ALA A 281 34.36 -1.69 -13.64
C ALA A 281 34.30 -3.23 -13.75
N ALA A 282 34.00 -3.93 -12.65
CA ALA A 282 33.80 -5.37 -12.64
C ALA A 282 32.54 -5.80 -13.42
N GLU A 283 31.42 -5.07 -13.28
CA GLU A 283 30.20 -5.26 -14.08
C GLU A 283 30.47 -5.10 -15.57
N TRP A 284 31.20 -4.05 -15.96
CA TRP A 284 31.58 -3.84 -17.36
C TRP A 284 32.48 -4.95 -17.90
N ALA A 285 33.46 -5.41 -17.12
CA ALA A 285 34.30 -6.55 -17.49
C ALA A 285 33.46 -7.82 -17.67
N MET A 286 32.42 -8.03 -16.85
CA MET A 286 31.49 -9.15 -17.01
C MET A 286 30.68 -9.04 -18.31
N ILE A 287 30.18 -7.85 -18.66
CA ILE A 287 29.50 -7.60 -19.95
C ILE A 287 30.42 -7.98 -21.12
N LYS A 288 31.68 -7.52 -21.10
CA LYS A 288 32.68 -7.86 -22.12
C LYS A 288 32.97 -9.35 -22.20
N SER A 289 33.16 -10.00 -21.05
CA SER A 289 33.44 -11.44 -21.00
C SER A 289 32.30 -12.29 -21.58
N LYS A 290 31.06 -11.80 -21.49
CA LYS A 290 29.85 -12.45 -22.00
C LYS A 290 29.49 -12.03 -23.43
N ARG A 291 30.31 -11.19 -24.07
CA ARG A 291 30.05 -10.61 -25.40
C ARG A 291 28.69 -9.91 -25.49
N ALA A 292 28.26 -9.30 -24.39
CA ALA A 292 26.95 -8.66 -24.27
C ALA A 292 26.97 -7.17 -24.66
N GLU A 293 28.11 -6.64 -25.10
CA GLU A 293 28.27 -5.24 -25.55
C GLU A 293 27.24 -4.84 -26.63
N PRO A 294 26.95 -5.66 -27.67
CA PRO A 294 26.03 -5.28 -28.74
C PRO A 294 24.61 -4.96 -28.27
N ARG A 295 24.17 -5.54 -27.14
CA ARG A 295 22.87 -5.29 -26.51
C ARG A 295 22.94 -4.34 -25.31
N THR A 296 24.11 -3.74 -25.08
CA THR A 296 24.34 -2.80 -23.98
C THR A 296 24.21 -1.35 -24.44
N ILE A 297 23.44 -0.58 -23.69
CA ILE A 297 23.29 0.86 -23.79
C ILE A 297 24.07 1.49 -22.64
N VAL A 298 25.05 2.32 -22.97
CA VAL A 298 25.89 2.99 -21.99
C VAL A 298 25.37 4.41 -21.80
N MET A 299 24.97 4.75 -20.57
CA MET A 299 24.49 6.08 -20.23
C MET A 299 25.59 6.88 -19.54
N SER A 300 25.73 8.16 -19.87
CA SER A 300 26.67 9.07 -19.20
C SER A 300 26.04 10.44 -18.94
N ASN A 301 26.33 11.02 -17.78
CA ASN A 301 25.90 12.37 -17.44
C ASN A 301 26.78 13.39 -18.18
N ALA A 302 26.21 14.14 -19.12
CA ALA A 302 26.94 15.13 -19.91
C ALA A 302 27.50 16.31 -19.08
N ASN A 303 27.03 16.49 -17.84
CA ASN A 303 27.54 17.53 -16.94
C ASN A 303 28.78 17.09 -16.16
N GLU A 304 29.06 15.79 -16.10
CA GLU A 304 30.26 15.27 -15.48
C GLU A 304 31.32 15.14 -16.57
N ASN A 305 32.54 15.63 -16.30
CA ASN A 305 33.70 15.44 -17.19
C ASN A 305 34.09 13.96 -17.15
N PHE A 306 33.26 13.15 -17.77
CA PHE A 306 33.34 11.72 -17.74
C PHE A 306 34.25 11.27 -18.88
N GLN A 307 35.47 10.85 -18.53
CA GLN A 307 36.25 10.00 -19.41
C GLN A 307 35.63 8.61 -19.34
N ALA A 308 34.59 8.39 -20.13
CA ALA A 308 34.03 7.06 -20.26
C ALA A 308 35.16 6.09 -20.62
N PRO A 309 35.34 4.98 -19.87
CA PRO A 309 36.25 3.92 -20.29
C PRO A 309 35.77 3.23 -21.57
N ILE A 310 34.63 3.66 -22.10
CA ILE A 310 33.93 3.14 -23.26
C ILE A 310 33.76 4.32 -24.21
N LYS A 311 34.62 4.41 -25.21
CA LYS A 311 34.41 5.37 -26.29
C LYS A 311 33.15 4.96 -27.05
N PRO A 312 32.26 5.91 -27.41
CA PRO A 312 31.16 5.64 -28.33
C PRO A 312 31.70 4.89 -29.56
N GLY A 313 31.24 3.66 -29.78
CA GLY A 313 31.73 2.79 -30.87
C GLY A 313 32.46 1.51 -30.44
N GLU A 314 32.91 1.37 -29.18
CA GLU A 314 33.49 0.11 -28.66
C GLU A 314 32.40 -0.92 -28.27
N GLY A 315 31.48 -1.21 -29.21
CA GLY A 315 30.50 -2.30 -29.11
C GLY A 315 29.16 -1.96 -28.43
N GLY A 316 29.07 -0.86 -27.67
CA GLY A 316 27.82 -0.39 -27.04
C GLY A 316 27.25 0.88 -27.68
N THR A 317 25.94 1.11 -27.51
CA THR A 317 25.30 2.39 -27.90
C THR A 317 25.41 3.38 -26.75
N ALA A 318 26.16 4.46 -26.93
CA ALA A 318 26.31 5.50 -25.91
C ALA A 318 25.16 6.53 -25.98
N ILE A 319 24.61 6.90 -24.84
CA ILE A 319 23.58 7.94 -24.70
C ILE A 319 24.05 8.91 -23.62
N GLU A 320 24.21 10.17 -24.00
CA GLU A 320 24.46 11.25 -23.04
C GLU A 320 23.14 11.77 -22.49
N TYR A 321 23.09 12.00 -21.19
CA TYR A 321 21.93 12.59 -20.53
C TYR A 321 22.30 13.83 -19.72
N ARG A 322 21.33 14.73 -19.57
CA ARG A 322 21.48 15.95 -18.76
C ARG A 322 20.45 15.99 -17.66
N LEU A 323 20.91 16.18 -16.43
CA LEU A 323 20.05 16.49 -15.29
C LEU A 323 19.73 17.98 -15.29
N SER A 324 18.44 18.32 -15.25
CA SER A 324 17.98 19.71 -15.22
C SER A 324 17.13 19.97 -13.97
N TRP A 325 17.55 20.95 -13.18
CA TRP A 325 16.74 21.46 -12.06
C TRP A 325 15.47 22.15 -12.54
N LEU A 326 15.55 22.88 -13.65
CA LEU A 326 14.38 23.57 -14.20
C LEU A 326 13.27 22.59 -14.58
N ALA A 327 13.63 21.42 -15.12
CA ALA A 327 12.68 20.37 -15.42
C ALA A 327 12.01 19.78 -14.16
N ALA A 328 12.77 19.66 -13.06
CA ALA A 328 12.23 19.23 -11.77
C ALA A 328 11.26 20.27 -11.18
N ILE A 329 11.67 21.55 -11.15
CA ILE A 329 10.84 22.66 -10.67
C ILE A 329 9.52 22.74 -11.45
N ARG A 330 9.56 22.64 -12.78
CA ARG A 330 8.35 22.64 -13.61
C ARG A 330 7.39 21.51 -13.24
N ARG A 331 7.91 20.29 -13.00
CA ARG A 331 7.09 19.16 -12.56
C ARG A 331 6.51 19.39 -11.17
N LEU A 332 7.28 19.95 -10.25
CA LEU A 332 6.84 20.28 -8.90
C LEU A 332 5.71 21.31 -8.93
N LEU A 333 5.81 22.36 -9.74
CA LEU A 333 4.76 23.37 -9.89
C LEU A 333 3.46 22.76 -10.44
N ILE A 334 3.55 21.96 -11.51
CA ILE A 334 2.38 21.28 -12.09
C ILE A 334 1.75 20.30 -11.10
N GLY A 335 2.58 19.49 -10.43
CA GLY A 335 2.14 18.53 -9.42
C GLY A 335 1.42 19.22 -8.27
N SER A 336 2.03 20.29 -7.73
CA SER A 336 1.45 21.09 -6.64
C SER A 336 0.14 21.75 -7.06
N PHE A 337 0.04 22.23 -8.29
CA PHE A 337 -1.20 22.81 -8.82
C PHE A 337 -2.34 21.79 -8.93
N ILE A 338 -2.07 20.60 -9.50
CA ILE A 338 -3.06 19.51 -9.56
C ILE A 338 -3.52 19.12 -8.15
N LEU A 339 -2.58 19.06 -7.21
CA LEU A 339 -2.84 18.70 -5.84
C LEU A 339 -3.67 19.76 -5.10
N ALA A 340 -3.42 21.04 -5.35
CA ALA A 340 -4.21 22.14 -4.80
C ALA A 340 -5.65 22.07 -5.30
N ILE A 341 -5.85 21.79 -6.59
CA ILE A 341 -7.19 21.57 -7.17
C ILE A 341 -7.88 20.38 -6.49
N ALA A 342 -7.20 19.23 -6.40
CA ALA A 342 -7.74 18.04 -5.76
C ALA A 342 -8.07 18.28 -4.28
N GLY A 343 -7.19 19.01 -3.57
CA GLY A 343 -7.37 19.40 -2.17
C GLY A 343 -8.56 20.34 -1.98
N TYR A 344 -8.74 21.32 -2.87
CA TYR A 344 -9.90 22.22 -2.86
C TYR A 344 -11.21 21.45 -2.96
N PHE A 345 -11.32 20.54 -3.94
CA PHE A 345 -12.51 19.70 -4.08
C PHE A 345 -12.70 18.70 -2.93
N ALA A 346 -11.61 18.21 -2.34
CA ALA A 346 -11.68 17.34 -1.17
C ALA A 346 -12.13 18.10 0.09
N PHE A 347 -11.78 19.38 0.23
CA PHE A 347 -12.10 20.21 1.39
C PHE A 347 -13.61 20.39 1.56
N ASP A 348 -14.35 20.58 0.46
CA ASP A 348 -15.82 20.67 0.46
C ASP A 348 -16.52 19.39 0.95
N ILE A 349 -15.81 18.25 0.98
CA ILE A 349 -16.32 16.94 1.41
C ILE A 349 -15.74 16.54 2.79
N GLY A 350 -15.10 17.46 3.52
CA GLY A 350 -14.44 17.16 4.81
C GLY A 350 -13.10 16.42 4.66
N GLY A 351 -12.49 16.45 3.48
CA GLY A 351 -11.33 15.67 3.07
C GLY A 351 -9.95 16.27 3.38
N VAL A 352 -9.82 17.12 4.40
CA VAL A 352 -8.52 17.73 4.80
C VAL A 352 -7.42 16.67 4.98
N GLY A 353 -7.77 15.51 5.54
CA GLY A 353 -6.85 14.39 5.72
C GLY A 353 -6.36 13.78 4.38
N ILE A 354 -7.22 13.73 3.35
CA ILE A 354 -6.85 13.21 2.03
C ILE A 354 -5.94 14.19 1.31
N ALA A 355 -6.22 15.49 1.40
CA ALA A 355 -5.36 16.53 0.82
C ALA A 355 -3.95 16.51 1.44
N LEU A 356 -3.85 16.44 2.77
CA LEU A 356 -2.57 16.33 3.48
C LEU A 356 -1.81 15.05 3.14
N LEU A 357 -2.50 13.90 3.06
CA LEU A 357 -1.90 12.64 2.65
C LEU A 357 -1.33 12.73 1.21
N LEU A 358 -2.09 13.33 0.30
CA LEU A 358 -1.66 13.55 -1.07
C LEU A 358 -0.44 14.49 -1.13
N ILE A 359 -0.38 15.55 -0.30
CA ILE A 359 0.78 16.45 -0.22
C ILE A 359 2.02 15.69 0.27
N LEU A 360 1.87 14.96 1.37
CA LEU A 360 2.96 14.20 1.99
C LEU A 360 3.52 13.12 1.06
N VAL A 361 2.66 12.49 0.26
CA VAL A 361 3.07 11.47 -0.72
C VAL A 361 3.71 12.08 -1.97
N THR A 362 3.22 13.23 -2.43
CA THR A 362 3.65 13.79 -3.71
C THR A 362 4.91 14.64 -3.60
N VAL A 363 5.07 15.47 -2.57
CA VAL A 363 6.21 16.39 -2.42
C VAL A 363 7.58 15.68 -2.53
N PRO A 364 7.84 14.53 -1.87
CA PRO A 364 9.11 13.83 -1.99
C PRO A 364 9.40 13.34 -3.41
N THR A 365 8.36 12.93 -4.14
CA THR A 365 8.51 12.45 -5.53
C THR A 365 8.86 13.56 -6.53
N PHE A 366 8.57 14.82 -6.19
CA PHE A 366 8.82 15.97 -7.06
C PHE A 366 10.16 16.68 -6.81
N LEU A 367 10.83 16.46 -5.67
CA LEU A 367 12.06 17.15 -5.29
C LEU A 367 13.35 16.59 -5.94
N HIS A 368 13.26 15.52 -6.71
CA HIS A 368 14.43 14.94 -7.40
C HIS A 368 14.69 15.62 -8.76
N ARG A 369 15.98 15.78 -9.09
CA ARG A 369 16.42 16.28 -10.41
C ARG A 369 15.77 15.43 -11.51
N SER A 370 15.23 16.07 -12.55
CA SER A 370 14.62 15.38 -13.69
C SER A 370 15.58 15.34 -14.87
N LEU A 371 15.48 14.26 -15.64
CA LEU A 371 16.06 14.20 -16.98
C LEU A 371 15.34 15.14 -17.93
N ALA A 372 16.10 15.74 -18.86
CA ALA A 372 15.55 16.54 -19.95
C ALA A 372 14.77 15.64 -20.93
N THR A 373 13.63 16.13 -21.45
CA THR A 373 12.66 15.36 -22.25
C THR A 373 13.27 14.70 -23.49
N CYS A 374 14.27 15.35 -24.12
CA CYS A 374 14.94 14.85 -25.32
C CYS A 374 15.58 13.46 -25.09
N SER A 375 16.22 13.27 -23.92
CA SER A 375 16.91 12.02 -23.58
C SER A 375 15.96 10.81 -23.42
N ILE A 376 14.68 11.04 -23.13
CA ILE A 376 13.71 9.94 -22.91
C ILE A 376 13.26 9.33 -24.23
N LEU A 377 12.99 10.16 -25.24
CA LEU A 377 12.55 9.69 -26.57
C LEU A 377 13.68 8.94 -27.29
N GLU A 378 14.90 9.43 -27.15
CA GLU A 378 16.10 8.77 -27.66
C GLU A 378 16.32 7.40 -26.98
N LEU A 379 16.27 7.36 -25.64
CA LEU A 379 16.35 6.12 -24.88
C LEU A 379 15.24 5.13 -25.28
N GLN A 380 14.01 5.61 -25.46
CA GLN A 380 12.88 4.77 -25.89
C GLN A 380 13.10 4.18 -27.28
N THR A 381 13.59 4.98 -28.23
CA THR A 381 13.87 4.55 -29.60
C THR A 381 14.97 3.49 -29.62
N ILE A 382 16.06 3.73 -28.88
CA ILE A 382 17.21 2.81 -28.82
C ILE A 382 16.83 1.51 -28.10
N VAL A 383 16.17 1.58 -26.95
CA VAL A 383 15.71 0.39 -26.21
C VAL A 383 14.75 -0.43 -27.07
N SER A 384 13.80 0.20 -27.76
CA SER A 384 12.84 -0.50 -28.62
C SER A 384 13.51 -1.15 -29.82
N SER A 385 14.50 -0.48 -30.43
CA SER A 385 15.30 -1.03 -31.53
C SER A 385 16.09 -2.27 -31.09
N LYS A 386 16.85 -2.18 -29.99
CA LYS A 386 17.63 -3.31 -29.46
C LYS A 386 16.75 -4.50 -29.09
N LEU A 387 15.61 -4.27 -28.44
CA LEU A 387 14.66 -5.33 -28.10
C LEU A 387 14.02 -5.98 -29.32
N SER A 388 13.92 -5.28 -30.45
CA SER A 388 13.38 -5.82 -31.70
C SER A 388 14.42 -6.71 -32.40
N HIS A 389 15.70 -6.32 -32.37
CA HIS A 389 16.79 -7.16 -32.88
C HIS A 389 16.98 -8.46 -32.09
N SER A 390 16.86 -8.41 -30.76
CA SER A 390 16.94 -9.63 -29.92
C SER A 390 15.89 -10.67 -30.34
N GLN A 391 14.67 -10.23 -30.67
CA GLN A 391 13.62 -11.15 -31.13
C GLN A 391 13.90 -11.77 -32.50
N GLN A 392 14.58 -11.06 -33.39
CA GLN A 392 14.93 -11.60 -34.70
C GLN A 392 15.99 -12.69 -34.58
N ALA A 393 16.90 -12.57 -33.61
CA ALA A 393 17.92 -13.58 -33.34
C ALA A 393 17.31 -14.89 -32.81
N ASP A 394 16.35 -14.82 -31.87
CA ASP A 394 15.72 -15.99 -31.27
C ASP A 394 14.84 -16.80 -32.25
N VAL A 395 14.34 -16.18 -33.32
CA VAL A 395 13.51 -16.87 -34.33
C VAL A 395 14.37 -17.68 -35.31
N GLN A 396 15.66 -17.37 -35.42
CA GLN A 396 16.58 -18.04 -36.35
C GLN A 396 17.30 -19.25 -35.74
N THR A 397 17.27 -19.39 -34.41
CA THR A 397 17.79 -20.53 -33.65
C THR A 397 16.70 -21.53 -33.34
#